data_AF-A0A418R7I2-F1
#
_entry.id   AF-A0A418R7I2-F1
#
_cell.length_a   1.000
_cell.length_b   1.000
_cell.length_c   1.000
_cell.angle_alpha   90.00
_cell.angle_beta   90.00
_cell.angle_gamma   90.00
#
_symmetry.space_group_name_H-M   'P 1'
#
loop_
_entity.id
_entity.type
_entity.pdbx_description
1 polymer ?
#
loop_
_entity_poly.entity_id
_entity_poly.type
_entity_poly.pdbx_seq_one_letter_code
_entity_poly.pdbx_strand_id
1 'polypeptide(L)'
;MLALLAIPVVILGVGALLVLGIGYGLWQAGAKITLSIRKLFGYQPPPELPPVPPEPTVLFQGAQLQLVAADQDWDVEGPEFGAWLEQWGYLEEEEIVPSLYRLQTKPEVPGLHGQLVSDLCREWPEGIFLQLVESRPGQIPAATTWLVYLDFTTLQWERLTETADYYLLPNAAGAEHGLFEGLSLTQGRLELRVQMPG
;
A
#
# COMPACT_ATOMS: atom_id res chain seq x y z
N MET A 1 22.04 40.08 18.62
CA MET A 1 22.51 40.04 17.22
C MET A 1 21.84 38.93 16.37
N LEU A 2 21.34 37.82 16.95
CA LEU A 2 20.62 36.77 16.20
C LEU A 2 19.25 37.19 15.64
N ALA A 3 18.50 38.05 16.33
CA ALA A 3 17.16 38.48 15.91
C ALA A 3 17.16 39.34 14.62
N LEU A 4 18.26 40.04 14.31
CA LEU A 4 18.36 40.91 13.12
C LEU A 4 18.69 40.14 11.84
N LEU A 5 19.25 38.93 11.95
CA LEU A 5 19.53 38.04 10.81
C LEU A 5 18.34 37.14 10.44
N ALA A 6 17.43 36.88 11.37
CA ALA A 6 16.25 36.04 11.13
C ALA A 6 15.17 36.75 10.29
N ILE A 7 15.03 38.07 10.43
CA ILE A 7 14.00 38.87 9.75
C ILE A 7 14.09 38.79 8.20
N PRO A 8 15.27 38.97 7.56
CA PRO A 8 15.34 38.87 6.10
C PRO A 8 15.09 37.44 5.56
N VAL A 9 15.44 36.41 6.33
CA VAL A 9 15.24 35.00 5.92
C VAL A 9 13.76 34.61 5.98
N VAL A 10 13.03 35.07 7.00
CA VAL A 10 11.58 34.82 7.13
C VAL A 10 10.81 35.56 6.04
N ILE A 11 11.17 36.81 5.72
CA ILE A 11 10.52 37.58 4.65
C ILE A 11 10.76 36.94 3.28
N LEU A 12 11.97 36.44 3.01
CA LEU A 12 12.28 35.69 1.78
C LEU A 12 11.51 34.37 1.69
N GLY A 13 11.41 33.62 2.79
CA GLY A 13 10.66 32.36 2.84
C GLY A 13 9.16 32.53 2.59
N VAL A 14 8.54 33.53 3.23
CA VAL A 14 7.11 33.84 3.03
C VAL A 14 6.85 34.39 1.62
N GLY A 15 7.76 35.20 1.09
CA GLY A 15 7.69 35.69 -0.30
C GLY A 15 7.77 34.56 -1.32
N ALA A 16 8.67 33.59 -1.13
CA ALA A 16 8.79 32.43 -2.02
C ALA A 16 7.55 31.52 -1.97
N LEU A 17 7.00 31.27 -0.78
CA LEU A 17 5.76 30.49 -0.61
C LEU A 17 4.55 31.17 -1.26
N LEU A 18 4.44 32.49 -1.20
CA LEU A 18 3.37 33.23 -1.87
C LEU A 18 3.51 33.17 -3.40
N VAL A 19 4.72 33.31 -3.94
CA VAL A 19 4.95 33.21 -5.38
C VAL A 19 4.70 31.79 -5.89
N LEU A 20 5.10 30.76 -5.15
CA LEU A 20 4.82 29.35 -5.48
C LEU A 20 3.33 29.01 -5.37
N GLY A 21 2.65 29.49 -4.32
CA GLY A 21 1.20 29.29 -4.13
C GLY A 21 0.36 29.98 -5.21
N ILE A 22 0.71 31.23 -5.57
CA ILE A 22 0.04 31.98 -6.64
C ILE A 22 0.35 31.34 -8.02
N GLY A 23 1.59 30.89 -8.24
CA GLY A 23 1.99 30.18 -9.46
C GLY A 23 1.23 28.86 -9.66
N TYR A 24 1.09 28.05 -8.60
CA TYR A 24 0.33 26.82 -8.62
C TYR A 24 -1.17 27.05 -8.83
N GLY A 25 -1.74 28.07 -8.17
CA GLY A 25 -3.13 28.48 -8.36
C GLY A 25 -3.42 28.97 -9.78
N LEU A 26 -2.51 29.76 -10.38
CA LEU A 26 -2.63 30.22 -11.76
C LEU A 26 -2.43 29.08 -12.78
N TRP A 27 -1.60 28.08 -12.48
CA TRP A 27 -1.42 26.91 -13.34
C TRP A 27 -2.68 26.03 -13.36
N GLN A 28 -3.30 25.78 -12.19
CA GLN A 28 -4.57 25.03 -12.12
C GLN A 28 -5.75 25.79 -12.74
N ALA A 29 -5.82 27.12 -12.58
CA ALA A 29 -6.84 27.95 -13.22
C ALA A 29 -6.64 28.02 -14.74
N GLY A 30 -5.38 28.13 -15.20
CA GLY A 30 -5.01 28.11 -16.62
C GLY A 30 -5.37 26.80 -17.32
N ALA A 31 -5.16 25.66 -16.65
CA ALA A 31 -5.52 24.33 -17.16
C ALA A 31 -7.04 24.16 -17.36
N LYS A 32 -7.87 24.67 -16.44
CA LYS A 32 -9.33 24.61 -16.55
C LYS A 32 -9.89 25.54 -17.64
N ILE A 33 -9.28 26.70 -17.85
CA ILE A 33 -9.69 27.65 -18.89
C ILE A 33 -9.26 27.18 -20.28
N THR A 34 -8.05 26.62 -20.43
CA THR A 34 -7.59 26.07 -21.72
C THR A 34 -8.38 24.84 -22.17
N LEU A 35 -8.83 23.99 -21.25
CA LEU A 35 -9.73 22.87 -21.56
C LEU A 35 -11.12 23.34 -22.02
N SER A 36 -11.67 24.38 -21.38
CA SER A 36 -12.97 24.95 -21.75
C SER A 36 -12.95 25.64 -23.12
N ILE A 37 -11.86 26.37 -23.44
CA ILE A 37 -11.69 27.00 -24.76
C ILE A 37 -11.44 25.93 -25.84
N ARG A 38 -10.69 24.86 -25.57
CA ARG A 38 -10.47 23.76 -26.54
C ARG A 38 -11.73 22.97 -26.89
N LYS A 39 -12.68 22.80 -25.95
CA LYS A 39 -14.00 22.19 -26.21
C LYS A 39 -14.87 23.04 -27.13
N LEU A 40 -14.75 24.36 -27.08
CA LEU A 40 -15.44 25.30 -27.98
C LEU A 40 -14.91 25.25 -29.43
N PHE A 41 -13.67 24.80 -29.65
CA PHE A 41 -13.02 24.73 -30.97
C PHE A 41 -12.93 23.31 -31.57
N GLY A 42 -13.65 22.32 -31.02
CA GLY A 42 -13.79 21.00 -31.63
C GLY A 42 -12.50 20.16 -31.68
N TYR A 43 -11.50 20.49 -30.86
CA TYR A 43 -10.27 19.71 -30.76
C TYR A 43 -10.57 18.38 -30.05
N GLN A 44 -10.62 17.27 -30.79
CA GLN A 44 -10.55 15.94 -30.19
C GLN A 44 -9.14 15.76 -29.61
N PRO A 45 -9.00 15.44 -28.31
CA PRO A 45 -7.69 15.12 -27.76
C PRO A 45 -7.10 13.93 -28.53
N PRO A 46 -5.76 13.88 -28.70
CA PRO A 46 -5.11 12.69 -29.23
C PRO A 46 -5.63 11.47 -28.46
N PRO A 47 -5.89 10.33 -29.12
CA PRO A 47 -6.30 9.12 -28.41
C PRO A 47 -5.30 8.88 -27.28
N GLU A 48 -5.82 8.79 -26.05
CA GLU A 48 -4.99 8.46 -24.89
C GLU A 48 -4.21 7.21 -25.25
N LEU A 49 -2.88 7.29 -25.15
CA LEU A 49 -2.06 6.10 -25.28
C LEU A 49 -2.60 5.09 -24.26
N PRO A 50 -2.78 3.81 -24.65
CA PRO A 50 -3.24 2.81 -23.70
C PRO A 50 -2.31 2.87 -22.48
N PRO A 51 -2.86 2.86 -21.26
CA PRO A 51 -2.05 2.93 -20.06
C PRO A 51 -1.00 1.83 -20.13
N VAL A 52 0.28 2.21 -19.97
CA VAL A 52 1.36 1.24 -19.83
C VAL A 52 1.00 0.41 -18.59
N PRO A 53 0.82 -0.92 -18.72
CA PRO A 53 0.54 -1.75 -17.57
C PRO A 53 1.63 -1.52 -16.52
N PRO A 54 1.29 -1.31 -15.24
CA PRO A 54 2.30 -1.22 -14.19
C PRO A 54 3.18 -2.48 -14.27
N GLU A 55 4.51 -2.29 -14.21
CA GLU A 55 5.42 -3.41 -14.21
C GLU A 55 5.14 -4.27 -12.97
N PRO A 56 5.02 -5.61 -13.09
CA PRO A 56 4.75 -6.46 -11.95
C PRO A 56 5.90 -6.38 -10.94
N THR A 57 5.59 -6.07 -9.69
CA THR A 57 6.58 -6.01 -8.61
C THR A 57 6.87 -7.42 -8.11
N VAL A 58 8.12 -7.87 -8.15
CA VAL A 58 8.48 -9.19 -7.62
C VAL A 58 8.63 -9.09 -6.10
N LEU A 59 7.73 -9.73 -5.35
CA LEU A 59 7.79 -9.79 -3.88
C LEU A 59 8.79 -10.83 -3.37
N PHE A 60 8.90 -11.96 -4.08
CA PHE A 60 9.82 -13.04 -3.75
C PHE A 60 10.20 -13.85 -4.99
N GLN A 61 11.46 -14.28 -5.06
CA GLN A 61 11.98 -15.12 -6.14
C GLN A 61 12.85 -16.24 -5.56
N GLY A 62 12.29 -17.44 -5.49
CA GLY A 62 12.99 -18.67 -5.13
C GLY A 62 13.18 -19.61 -6.34
N ALA A 63 13.76 -20.77 -6.07
CA ALA A 63 13.98 -21.81 -7.08
C ALA A 63 12.69 -22.54 -7.49
N GLN A 64 11.73 -22.67 -6.58
CA GLN A 64 10.49 -23.43 -6.78
C GLN A 64 9.24 -22.54 -6.84
N LEU A 65 9.37 -21.26 -6.47
CA LEU A 65 8.27 -20.33 -6.31
C LEU A 65 8.69 -18.91 -6.65
N GLN A 66 7.84 -18.20 -7.37
CA GLN A 66 7.91 -16.75 -7.56
C GLN A 66 6.58 -16.14 -7.09
N LEU A 67 6.67 -15.09 -6.28
CA LEU A 67 5.54 -14.26 -5.85
C LEU A 67 5.66 -12.90 -6.54
N VAL A 68 4.60 -12.51 -7.24
CA VAL A 68 4.53 -11.27 -8.00
C VAL A 68 3.33 -10.48 -7.51
N ALA A 69 3.56 -9.24 -7.10
CA ALA A 69 2.55 -8.25 -6.81
C ALA A 69 2.12 -7.56 -8.11
N ALA A 70 0.82 -7.60 -8.38
CA ALA A 70 0.21 -6.72 -9.37
C ALA A 70 -0.58 -5.63 -8.64
N ASP A 71 -0.32 -4.37 -9.00
CA ASP A 71 -1.18 -3.27 -8.60
C ASP A 71 -2.60 -3.56 -9.10
N GLN A 72 -3.58 -3.28 -8.27
CA GLN A 72 -4.97 -3.40 -8.63
C GLN A 72 -5.75 -2.18 -8.17
N ASP A 73 -6.79 -1.88 -8.94
CA ASP A 73 -7.81 -0.93 -8.55
C ASP A 73 -8.72 -1.56 -7.48
N TRP A 74 -8.57 -1.15 -6.22
CA TRP A 74 -9.34 -1.68 -5.08
C TRP A 74 -10.75 -1.09 -4.99
N ASP A 75 -11.07 -0.07 -5.79
CA ASP A 75 -12.40 0.55 -5.82
C ASP A 75 -13.49 -0.48 -6.21
N VAL A 76 -13.09 -1.61 -6.81
CA VAL A 76 -13.96 -2.75 -7.12
C VAL A 76 -14.49 -3.49 -5.90
N GLU A 77 -13.84 -3.38 -4.73
CA GLU A 77 -14.24 -4.07 -3.49
C GLU A 77 -15.36 -3.32 -2.72
N GLY A 78 -15.71 -2.11 -3.18
CA GLY A 78 -16.82 -1.32 -2.66
C GLY A 78 -16.42 -0.22 -1.66
N PRO A 79 -17.33 0.74 -1.41
CA PRO A 79 -17.02 1.93 -0.60
C PRO A 79 -16.72 1.61 0.87
N GLU A 80 -17.34 0.56 1.43
CA GLU A 80 -17.08 0.15 2.82
C GLU A 80 -15.66 -0.41 2.99
N PHE A 81 -15.15 -1.12 1.97
CA PHE A 81 -13.78 -1.59 1.93
C PHE A 81 -12.80 -0.40 1.83
N GLY A 82 -13.09 0.56 0.94
CA GLY A 82 -12.29 1.78 0.80
C GLY A 82 -12.16 2.55 2.12
N ALA A 83 -13.26 2.76 2.84
CA ALA A 83 -13.25 3.43 4.14
C ALA A 83 -12.48 2.64 5.23
N TRP A 84 -12.47 1.30 5.15
CA TRP A 84 -11.63 0.48 6.02
C TRP A 84 -10.14 0.62 5.65
N LEU A 85 -9.82 0.60 4.35
CA LEU A 85 -8.45 0.73 3.84
C LEU A 85 -7.85 2.12 4.13
N GLU A 86 -8.66 3.18 4.13
CA GLU A 86 -8.22 4.53 4.51
C GLU A 86 -7.50 4.54 5.86
N GLN A 87 -7.87 3.65 6.79
CA GLN A 87 -7.18 3.51 8.10
C GLN A 87 -5.69 3.21 7.95
N TRP A 88 -5.31 2.45 6.92
CA TRP A 88 -3.91 2.18 6.60
C TRP A 88 -3.26 3.36 5.89
N GLY A 89 -3.98 4.08 5.03
CA GLY A 89 -3.48 5.31 4.40
C GLY A 89 -3.06 6.37 5.42
N TYR A 90 -3.76 6.48 6.55
CA TYR A 90 -3.36 7.37 7.63
C TYR A 90 -2.06 6.94 8.35
N LEU A 91 -1.60 5.68 8.21
CA LEU A 91 -0.27 5.28 8.71
C LEU A 91 0.87 5.95 7.92
N GLU A 92 0.61 6.52 6.74
CA GLU A 92 1.58 7.36 6.01
C GLU A 92 2.01 8.59 6.82
N GLU A 93 1.12 9.12 7.66
CA GLU A 93 1.45 10.21 8.58
C GLU A 93 2.47 9.77 9.64
N GLU A 94 2.55 8.47 9.93
CA GLU A 94 3.54 7.83 10.82
C GLU A 94 4.78 7.33 10.07
N GLU A 95 5.04 7.86 8.85
CA GLU A 95 6.16 7.48 7.97
C GLU A 95 6.14 6.01 7.48
N ILE A 96 4.98 5.36 7.53
CA ILE A 96 4.78 4.00 7.05
C ILE A 96 3.91 4.06 5.81
N VAL A 97 4.31 3.43 4.71
CA VAL A 97 3.54 3.47 3.46
C VAL A 97 3.00 2.07 3.15
N PRO A 98 1.81 1.71 3.69
CA PRO A 98 1.19 0.42 3.41
C PRO A 98 0.95 0.27 1.92
N SER A 99 1.25 -0.91 1.41
CA SER A 99 0.91 -1.25 0.03
C SER A 99 0.03 -2.49 0.00
N LEU A 100 -0.88 -2.52 -0.97
CA LEU A 100 -1.74 -3.66 -1.25
C LEU A 100 -1.48 -4.14 -2.66
N TYR A 101 -1.59 -5.46 -2.85
CA TYR A 101 -1.32 -6.10 -4.12
C TYR A 101 -2.26 -7.26 -4.37
N ARG A 102 -2.63 -7.48 -5.63
CA ARG A 102 -3.19 -8.75 -6.07
C ARG A 102 -2.02 -9.72 -6.28
N LEU A 103 -1.94 -10.75 -5.45
CA LEU A 103 -0.86 -11.73 -5.48
C LEU A 103 -0.98 -12.65 -6.70
N GLN A 104 0.10 -12.77 -7.46
CA GLN A 104 0.29 -13.80 -8.48
C GLN A 104 1.40 -14.76 -8.06
N THR A 105 1.13 -16.05 -8.15
CA THR A 105 2.07 -17.12 -7.79
C THR A 105 2.49 -17.89 -9.04
N LYS A 106 3.79 -18.24 -9.12
CA LYS A 106 4.33 -19.13 -10.16
C LYS A 106 5.21 -20.22 -9.50
N PRO A 107 4.86 -21.51 -9.58
CA PRO A 107 3.62 -22.04 -10.16
C PRO A 107 2.39 -21.53 -9.40
N GLU A 108 1.21 -21.69 -10.00
CA GLU A 108 -0.04 -21.30 -9.36
C GLU A 108 -0.25 -22.12 -8.07
N VAL A 109 -0.31 -21.42 -6.93
CA VAL A 109 -0.63 -21.98 -5.62
C VAL A 109 -2.15 -21.91 -5.42
N PRO A 110 -2.86 -23.05 -5.34
CA PRO A 110 -4.32 -23.06 -5.23
C PRO A 110 -4.83 -22.27 -4.03
N GLY A 111 -5.85 -21.44 -4.24
CA GLY A 111 -6.49 -20.63 -3.20
C GLY A 111 -5.68 -19.40 -2.76
N LEU A 112 -4.37 -19.34 -3.02
CA LEU A 112 -3.51 -18.18 -2.72
C LEU A 112 -3.32 -17.28 -3.95
N HIS A 113 -3.28 -17.85 -5.15
CA HIS A 113 -3.23 -17.08 -6.38
C HIS A 113 -4.46 -16.16 -6.50
N GLY A 114 -4.22 -14.89 -6.81
CA GLY A 114 -5.27 -13.87 -6.92
C GLY A 114 -5.83 -13.39 -5.60
N GLN A 115 -5.21 -13.70 -4.45
CA GLN A 115 -5.60 -13.10 -3.18
C GLN A 115 -5.06 -11.68 -3.03
N LEU A 116 -5.76 -10.87 -2.24
CA LEU A 116 -5.27 -9.54 -1.85
C LEU A 116 -4.28 -9.70 -0.70
N VAL A 117 -3.10 -9.11 -0.83
CA VAL A 117 -2.04 -9.16 0.18
C VAL A 117 -1.51 -7.77 0.47
N SER A 118 -0.93 -7.58 1.65
CA SER A 118 -0.05 -6.43 1.90
C SER A 118 1.36 -6.67 1.34
N ASP A 119 2.25 -5.71 1.54
CA ASP A 119 3.68 -5.82 1.30
C ASP A 119 4.42 -6.70 2.33
N LEU A 120 3.73 -7.30 3.31
CA LEU A 120 4.36 -8.32 4.16
C LEU A 120 4.78 -9.52 3.32
N CYS A 121 6.09 -9.68 3.15
CA CYS A 121 6.73 -10.81 2.50
C CYS A 121 7.96 -11.20 3.32
N ARG A 122 7.81 -12.13 4.26
CA ARG A 122 8.89 -12.49 5.21
C ARG A 122 9.29 -13.94 5.08
N GLU A 123 10.50 -14.16 4.58
CA GLU A 123 11.07 -15.50 4.43
C GLU A 123 11.28 -16.19 5.79
N TRP A 124 11.11 -17.51 5.76
CA TRP A 124 11.38 -18.46 6.83
C TRP A 124 12.13 -19.66 6.24
N PRO A 125 12.88 -20.47 7.02
CA PRO A 125 13.69 -21.55 6.45
C PRO A 125 12.97 -22.50 5.49
N GLU A 126 11.70 -22.81 5.74
CA GLU A 126 10.92 -23.76 4.94
C GLU A 126 9.76 -23.11 4.17
N GLY A 127 9.64 -21.78 4.22
CA GLY A 127 8.46 -21.11 3.67
C GLY A 127 8.51 -19.61 3.78
N ILE A 128 7.34 -18.99 3.65
CA ILE A 128 7.20 -17.54 3.65
C ILE A 128 5.91 -17.12 4.34
N PHE A 129 6.00 -16.06 5.14
CA PHE A 129 4.85 -15.41 5.73
C PHE A 129 4.36 -14.27 4.86
N LEU A 130 3.04 -14.21 4.70
CA LEU A 130 2.34 -13.16 3.99
C LEU A 130 1.21 -12.64 4.88
N GLN A 131 0.75 -11.43 4.60
CA GLN A 131 -0.49 -10.92 5.18
C GLN A 131 -1.56 -10.88 4.10
N LEU A 132 -2.61 -11.71 4.25
CA LEU A 132 -3.78 -11.66 3.39
C LEU A 132 -4.76 -10.60 3.91
N VAL A 133 -5.47 -9.97 2.98
CA VAL A 133 -6.60 -9.09 3.25
C VAL A 133 -7.87 -9.72 2.69
N GLU A 134 -8.86 -9.90 3.55
CA GLU A 134 -10.13 -10.54 3.23
C GLU A 134 -11.26 -9.50 3.33
N SER A 135 -11.80 -9.12 2.17
CA SER A 135 -13.00 -8.29 2.08
C SER A 135 -14.21 -9.03 2.66
N ARG A 136 -15.04 -8.33 3.43
CA ARG A 136 -16.26 -8.83 4.09
C ARG A 136 -17.45 -7.93 3.75
N PRO A 137 -18.00 -8.04 2.52
CA PRO A 137 -19.11 -7.21 2.09
C PRO A 137 -20.30 -7.29 3.05
N GLY A 138 -20.81 -6.12 3.46
CA GLY A 138 -21.95 -6.01 4.37
C GLY A 138 -21.66 -6.33 5.84
N GLN A 139 -20.38 -6.52 6.22
CA GLN A 139 -19.98 -6.70 7.62
C GLN A 139 -19.28 -5.46 8.18
N ILE A 140 -19.24 -5.35 9.51
CA ILE A 140 -18.46 -4.34 10.23
C ILE A 140 -17.50 -5.10 11.16
N PRO A 141 -16.17 -5.01 10.94
CA PRO A 141 -15.49 -4.25 9.88
C PRO A 141 -15.65 -4.86 8.48
N ALA A 142 -15.57 -4.01 7.46
CA ALA A 142 -15.75 -4.37 6.04
C ALA A 142 -14.62 -5.22 5.45
N ALA A 143 -13.52 -5.39 6.18
CA ALA A 143 -12.47 -6.35 5.87
C ALA A 143 -11.79 -6.84 7.16
N THR A 144 -11.00 -7.90 7.04
CA THR A 144 -10.06 -8.37 8.05
C THR A 144 -8.75 -8.78 7.39
N THR A 145 -7.72 -8.97 8.20
CA THR A 145 -6.43 -9.46 7.75
C THR A 145 -6.04 -10.73 8.45
N TRP A 146 -5.17 -11.51 7.80
CA TRP A 146 -4.66 -12.77 8.30
C TRP A 146 -3.16 -12.85 8.12
N LEU A 147 -2.44 -13.30 9.15
CA LEU A 147 -1.10 -13.83 8.96
C LEU A 147 -1.22 -15.24 8.41
N VAL A 148 -0.58 -15.48 7.26
CA VAL A 148 -0.55 -16.79 6.61
C VAL A 148 0.87 -17.27 6.41
N TYR A 149 1.02 -18.58 6.29
CA TYR A 149 2.29 -19.23 5.97
C TYR A 149 2.12 -20.09 4.72
N LEU A 150 3.09 -19.98 3.81
CA LEU A 150 3.20 -20.79 2.60
C LEU A 150 4.47 -21.63 2.69
N ASP A 151 4.31 -22.95 2.65
CA ASP A 151 5.40 -23.91 2.66
C ASP A 151 6.02 -24.07 1.26
N PHE A 152 7.33 -23.95 1.15
CA PHE A 152 8.03 -24.01 -0.13
C PHE A 152 8.07 -25.40 -0.74
N THR A 153 8.04 -26.46 0.07
CA THR A 153 8.19 -27.84 -0.40
C THR A 153 6.89 -28.38 -0.96
N THR A 154 5.80 -28.14 -0.25
CA THR A 154 4.47 -28.67 -0.54
C THR A 154 3.62 -27.71 -1.36
N LEU A 155 4.02 -26.43 -1.42
CA LEU A 155 3.23 -25.34 -1.99
C LEU A 155 1.81 -25.29 -1.41
N GLN A 156 1.66 -25.70 -0.16
CA GLN A 156 0.46 -25.55 0.62
C GLN A 156 0.59 -24.32 1.50
N TRP A 157 -0.53 -23.64 1.74
CA TRP A 157 -0.57 -22.50 2.61
C TRP A 157 -1.70 -22.65 3.63
N GLU A 158 -1.54 -21.99 4.76
CA GLU A 158 -2.55 -21.99 5.82
C GLU A 158 -2.68 -20.63 6.48
N ARG A 159 -3.87 -20.36 7.01
CA ARG A 159 -4.13 -19.22 7.88
C ARG A 159 -3.68 -19.57 9.29
N LEU A 160 -2.74 -18.79 9.82
CA LEU A 160 -2.24 -19.02 11.17
C LEU A 160 -3.07 -18.28 12.22
N THR A 161 -3.34 -16.99 11.98
CA THR A 161 -4.10 -16.17 12.91
C THR A 161 -4.75 -14.97 12.22
N GLU A 162 -5.93 -14.57 12.69
CA GLU A 162 -6.60 -13.35 12.26
C GLU A 162 -5.94 -12.15 12.94
N THR A 163 -5.56 -11.14 12.15
CA THR A 163 -4.91 -9.91 12.60
C THR A 163 -5.82 -8.70 12.50
N ALA A 164 -7.12 -8.90 12.29
CA ALA A 164 -8.13 -7.84 12.27
C ALA A 164 -7.76 -6.68 11.32
N ASP A 165 -7.70 -5.44 11.82
CA ASP A 165 -7.34 -4.24 11.07
C ASP A 165 -5.86 -3.86 11.17
N TYR A 166 -5.03 -4.66 11.82
CA TYR A 166 -3.61 -4.36 11.94
C TYR A 166 -2.89 -4.53 10.61
N TYR A 167 -2.12 -3.52 10.22
CA TYR A 167 -1.14 -3.63 9.15
C TYR A 167 0.15 -4.21 9.72
N LEU A 168 0.59 -5.38 9.21
CA LEU A 168 1.80 -6.03 9.69
C LEU A 168 3.03 -5.44 8.99
N LEU A 169 3.99 -4.97 9.79
CA LEU A 169 5.20 -4.32 9.29
C LEU A 169 6.13 -5.34 8.61
N PRO A 170 6.49 -5.14 7.33
CA PRO A 170 7.41 -6.02 6.62
C PRO A 170 8.78 -6.10 7.32
N ASN A 171 9.29 -4.94 7.77
CA ASN A 171 10.65 -4.76 8.29
C ASN A 171 10.72 -4.50 9.81
N ALA A 172 9.86 -5.15 10.60
CA ALA A 172 9.88 -5.01 12.07
C ALA A 172 11.23 -5.38 12.69
N ALA A 173 11.65 -4.64 13.73
CA ALA A 173 12.87 -4.94 14.48
C ALA A 173 12.70 -6.28 15.23
N GLY A 174 13.63 -7.23 15.05
CA GLY A 174 13.53 -8.57 15.65
C GLY A 174 12.82 -9.64 14.80
N ALA A 175 12.61 -9.37 13.50
CA ALA A 175 12.10 -10.34 12.52
C ALA A 175 12.85 -11.69 12.52
N GLU A 176 14.13 -11.68 12.88
CA GLU A 176 15.00 -12.86 12.98
C GLU A 176 14.55 -13.90 14.04
N HIS A 177 13.63 -13.54 14.95
CA HIS A 177 13.11 -14.43 16.01
C HIS A 177 11.63 -14.80 15.81
N GLY A 178 11.07 -14.61 14.62
CA GLY A 178 9.65 -14.90 14.35
C GLY A 178 8.67 -13.91 14.98
N LEU A 179 9.14 -12.68 15.30
CA LEU A 179 8.34 -11.58 15.82
C LEU A 179 7.76 -10.76 14.66
N PHE A 180 6.44 -10.56 14.66
CA PHE A 180 5.74 -9.65 13.75
C PHE A 180 5.14 -8.51 14.57
N GLU A 181 5.41 -7.29 14.13
CA GLU A 181 4.78 -6.09 14.68
C GLU A 181 3.67 -5.65 13.73
N GLY A 182 2.51 -5.33 14.29
CA GLY A 182 1.38 -4.77 13.58
C GLY A 182 0.99 -3.42 14.15
N LEU A 183 0.50 -2.53 13.30
CA LEU A 183 0.01 -1.21 13.69
C LEU A 183 -1.43 -1.00 13.27
N SER A 184 -2.19 -0.38 14.16
CA SER A 184 -3.57 0.02 13.96
C SER A 184 -3.80 1.37 14.63
N LEU A 185 -4.44 2.31 13.94
CA LEU A 185 -4.76 3.62 14.50
C LEU A 185 -5.82 3.56 15.59
N THR A 186 -6.67 2.54 15.55
CA THR A 186 -7.78 2.39 16.49
C THR A 186 -7.38 1.52 17.69
N GLN A 187 -6.44 0.59 17.50
CA GLN A 187 -6.12 -0.43 18.52
C GLN A 187 -4.68 -0.34 19.05
N GLY A 188 -3.80 0.44 18.41
CA GLY A 188 -2.41 0.63 18.82
C GLY A 188 -1.46 -0.38 18.16
N ARG A 189 -0.60 -1.02 18.96
CA ARG A 189 0.41 -1.97 18.47
C ARG A 189 0.02 -3.41 18.77
N LEU A 190 0.26 -4.29 17.80
CA LEU A 190 0.16 -5.74 17.93
C LEU A 190 1.56 -6.35 17.85
N GLU A 191 1.83 -7.34 18.70
CA GLU A 191 3.00 -8.19 18.58
C GLU A 191 2.56 -9.65 18.46
N LEU A 192 3.01 -10.33 17.41
CA LEU A 192 2.78 -11.76 17.19
C LEU A 192 4.11 -12.48 17.22
N ARG A 193 4.16 -13.63 17.91
CA ARG A 193 5.33 -14.51 17.92
C ARG A 193 4.94 -15.85 17.36
N VAL A 194 5.60 -16.24 16.28
CA VAL A 194 5.39 -17.55 15.67
C VAL A 194 6.30 -18.58 16.34
N GLN A 195 5.72 -19.72 16.71
CA GLN A 195 6.45 -20.89 17.16
C GLN A 195 6.23 -22.00 16.14
N MET A 196 7.13 -22.11 15.16
CA MET A 196 7.10 -23.25 14.24
C MET A 196 7.80 -24.45 14.89
N PRO A 197 7.24 -25.67 14.81
CA PRO A 197 7.96 -26.88 15.19
C PRO A 197 9.18 -27.03 14.26
N GLY A 198 10.35 -27.23 14.86
CA GLY A 198 11.59 -27.55 14.13
C GLY A 198 11.79 -29.03 13.91
#